data_AF-A0A960M499-F1
#
_entry.id   AF-A0A960M499-F1
#
_cell.length_a   1.000
_cell.length_b   1.000
_cell.length_c   1.000
_cell.angle_alpha   90.00
_cell.angle_beta   90.00
_cell.angle_gamma   90.00
#
_symmetry.space_group_name_H-M   'P 1'
#
loop_
_entity.id
_entity.type
_entity.pdbx_description
1 polymer ?
#
loop_
_entity_poly.entity_id
_entity_poly.type
_entity_poly.pdbx_seq_one_letter_code
_entity_poly.pdbx_strand_id
1 'polypeptide(L)'
;MRFIFAIFLFGVTTLFAGSVRIMNDSPFPLQAEIIASDGSHKGKLSIAPQQQTTWQDSSSGAAVWSQTPYTVIFTCKNGKQFGVLSGVQQGATVTALSSSGDRYCEPPKKNEGQKQSSQKEDQASPFAPSSPFENEPPGSVGPADPSSSPGDPIWGPP
;
A
#
# COMPACT_ATOMS: atom_id res chain seq x y z
N MET A 1 40.30 -5.75 33.38
CA MET A 1 39.87 -5.23 32.06
C MET A 1 39.94 -6.32 30.99
N ARG A 2 39.13 -7.39 31.08
CA ARG A 2 39.13 -8.49 30.09
C ARG A 2 37.73 -9.01 29.70
N PHE A 3 36.66 -8.43 30.22
CA PHE A 3 35.28 -8.92 30.02
C PHE A 3 34.39 -8.06 29.10
N ILE A 4 34.90 -6.97 28.52
CA ILE A 4 34.08 -6.04 27.69
C ILE A 4 33.98 -6.49 26.21
N PHE A 5 34.84 -7.40 25.76
CA PHE A 5 34.87 -7.82 24.35
C PHE A 5 33.81 -8.87 23.94
N ALA A 6 33.08 -9.46 24.91
CA ALA A 6 32.10 -10.52 24.61
C ALA A 6 30.69 -10.01 24.25
N ILE A 7 30.37 -8.74 24.53
CA ILE A 7 29.02 -8.17 24.31
C ILE A 7 28.83 -7.67 22.87
N PHE A 8 29.91 -7.41 22.13
CA PHE A 8 29.83 -6.93 20.75
C PHE A 8 29.60 -8.03 19.69
N LEU A 9 29.67 -9.31 20.08
CA LEU A 9 29.42 -10.46 19.17
C LEU A 9 27.96 -10.93 19.13
N PHE A 10 27.07 -10.29 19.91
CA PHE A 10 25.61 -10.49 19.83
C PHE A 10 24.93 -9.44 18.94
N GLY A 11 25.71 -8.67 18.17
CA GLY A 11 25.21 -7.66 17.25
C GLY A 11 24.80 -8.26 15.92
N VAL A 12 23.49 -8.27 15.66
CA VAL A 12 22.87 -8.26 14.33
C VAL A 12 22.76 -9.62 13.63
N THR A 13 22.02 -10.56 14.22
CA THR A 13 21.31 -11.57 13.41
C THR A 13 20.01 -10.93 12.89
N THR A 14 20.07 -10.21 11.77
CA THR A 14 18.83 -9.82 11.07
C THR A 14 18.19 -11.07 10.52
N LEU A 15 17.10 -11.51 11.14
CA LEU A 15 16.20 -12.50 10.58
C LEU A 15 15.66 -11.90 9.27
N PHE A 16 16.10 -12.43 8.14
CA PHE A 16 15.62 -12.02 6.82
C PHE A 16 14.19 -12.56 6.64
N ALA A 17 13.23 -11.79 7.14
CA ALA A 17 11.83 -12.02 6.82
C ALA A 17 11.57 -11.72 5.34
N GLY A 18 10.86 -12.62 4.66
CA GLY A 18 10.24 -12.30 3.37
C GLY A 18 9.42 -11.02 3.50
N SER A 19 9.51 -10.09 2.58
CA SER A 19 8.59 -8.94 2.58
C SER A 19 8.21 -8.54 1.17
N VAL A 20 7.02 -7.98 1.00
CA VAL A 20 6.55 -7.42 -0.27
C VAL A 20 5.82 -6.13 0.05
N ARG A 21 6.18 -5.04 -0.63
CA ARG A 21 5.49 -3.76 -0.53
C ARG A 21 4.37 -3.74 -1.56
N ILE A 22 3.14 -3.57 -1.12
CA ILE A 22 1.95 -3.67 -1.97
C ILE A 22 1.25 -2.32 -1.93
N MET A 23 1.10 -1.70 -3.09
CA MET A 23 0.41 -0.42 -3.28
C MET A 23 -0.90 -0.64 -4.04
N ASN A 24 -2.00 -0.17 -3.47
CA ASN A 24 -3.28 -0.11 -4.17
C ASN A 24 -3.44 1.28 -4.80
N ASP A 25 -3.00 1.41 -6.05
CA ASP A 25 -3.14 2.61 -6.89
C ASP A 25 -4.50 2.68 -7.61
N SER A 26 -5.40 1.72 -7.36
CA SER A 26 -6.76 1.74 -7.88
C SER A 26 -7.70 2.61 -7.01
N PRO A 27 -8.86 3.03 -7.53
CA PRO A 27 -9.88 3.72 -6.73
C PRO A 27 -10.73 2.76 -5.88
N PHE A 28 -10.49 1.44 -5.96
CA PHE A 28 -11.31 0.42 -5.31
C PHE A 28 -10.62 -0.14 -4.06
N PRO A 29 -11.36 -0.49 -2.99
CA PRO A 29 -10.80 -1.26 -1.89
C PRO A 29 -10.51 -2.68 -2.38
N LEU A 30 -9.26 -3.14 -2.23
CA LEU A 30 -8.80 -4.44 -2.70
C LEU A 30 -8.33 -5.31 -1.54
N GLN A 31 -8.46 -6.62 -1.71
CA GLN A 31 -7.82 -7.62 -0.88
C GLN A 31 -6.66 -8.22 -1.67
N ALA A 32 -5.44 -8.12 -1.17
CA ALA A 32 -4.28 -8.77 -1.74
C ALA A 32 -4.04 -10.11 -1.03
N GLU A 33 -3.91 -11.17 -1.80
CA GLU A 33 -3.57 -12.52 -1.35
C GLU A 33 -2.17 -12.87 -1.87
N ILE A 34 -1.32 -13.36 -0.98
CA ILE A 34 0.07 -13.69 -1.29
C ILE A 34 0.21 -15.20 -1.27
N ILE A 35 0.65 -15.75 -2.40
CA ILE A 35 0.88 -17.17 -2.63
C ILE A 35 2.37 -17.35 -2.93
N ALA A 36 3.02 -18.33 -2.30
CA ALA A 36 4.41 -18.65 -2.60
C ALA A 36 4.57 -19.51 -3.86
N SER A 37 5.82 -19.73 -4.27
CA SER A 37 6.14 -20.53 -5.46
C SER A 37 5.70 -22.00 -5.36
N ASP A 38 5.51 -22.54 -4.15
CA ASP A 38 4.92 -23.86 -3.90
C ASP A 38 3.39 -23.89 -3.96
N GLY A 39 2.73 -22.75 -4.19
CA GLY A 39 1.28 -22.62 -4.16
C GLY A 39 0.70 -22.46 -2.75
N SER A 40 1.53 -22.39 -1.70
CA SER A 40 1.04 -22.18 -0.34
C SER A 40 0.58 -20.74 -0.11
N HIS A 41 -0.57 -20.60 0.55
CA HIS A 41 -1.13 -19.30 0.90
C HIS A 41 -0.40 -18.72 2.10
N LYS A 42 0.28 -17.58 1.91
CA LYS A 42 1.07 -16.92 2.96
C LYS A 42 0.29 -15.88 3.75
N GLY A 43 -0.76 -15.32 3.16
CA GLY A 43 -1.62 -14.39 3.87
C GLY A 43 -2.56 -13.60 2.97
N LYS A 44 -3.47 -12.87 3.61
CA LYS A 44 -4.40 -11.93 2.99
C LYS A 44 -4.32 -10.60 3.72
N LEU A 45 -4.40 -9.51 2.97
CA LEU A 45 -4.40 -8.16 3.51
C LEU A 45 -5.36 -7.27 2.74
N SER A 46 -6.15 -6.50 3.47
CA SER A 46 -7.08 -5.53 2.91
C SER A 46 -6.38 -4.19 2.77
N ILE A 47 -6.37 -3.62 1.57
CA ILE A 47 -5.69 -2.36 1.25
C ILE A 47 -6.71 -1.35 0.77
N ALA A 48 -6.80 -0.21 1.45
CA ALA A 48 -7.64 0.89 1.03
C ALA A 48 -7.15 1.50 -0.30
N PRO A 49 -8.03 2.19 -1.05
CA PRO A 49 -7.61 2.94 -2.24
C PRO A 49 -6.47 3.92 -1.94
N GLN A 50 -5.53 4.04 -2.87
CA GLN A 50 -4.37 4.95 -2.77
C GLN A 50 -3.48 4.71 -1.54
N GLN A 51 -3.52 3.51 -0.94
CA GLN A 51 -2.68 3.15 0.20
C GLN A 51 -1.64 2.11 -0.15
N GLN A 52 -0.51 2.20 0.56
CA GLN A 52 0.57 1.24 0.53
C GLN A 52 0.63 0.48 1.85
N THR A 53 0.84 -0.83 1.79
CA THR A 53 1.04 -1.70 2.94
C THR A 53 2.23 -2.61 2.68
N THR A 54 2.95 -3.00 3.73
CA THR A 54 4.04 -3.98 3.61
C THR A 54 3.57 -5.29 4.20
N TRP A 55 3.56 -6.33 3.38
CA TRP A 55 3.42 -7.69 3.85
C TRP A 55 4.79 -8.21 4.32
N GLN A 56 4.79 -8.93 5.43
CA GLN A 56 5.98 -9.58 5.96
C GLN A 56 5.65 -11.06 6.22
N ASP A 57 6.53 -11.93 5.77
CA ASP A 57 6.48 -13.35 6.03
C ASP A 57 7.01 -13.61 7.44
N SER A 58 6.10 -13.82 8.38
CA SER A 58 6.45 -14.20 9.75
C SER A 58 6.95 -15.65 9.86
N SER A 59 6.79 -16.47 8.81
CA SER A 59 7.09 -17.89 8.83
C SER A 59 8.49 -18.26 8.29
N SER A 60 9.22 -17.29 7.73
CA SER A 60 10.52 -17.57 7.07
C SER A 60 11.64 -17.97 8.04
N GLY A 61 11.45 -17.87 9.35
CA GLY A 61 12.42 -18.31 10.36
C GLY A 61 12.73 -19.82 10.38
N ALA A 62 11.89 -20.65 9.71
CA ALA A 62 12.05 -22.10 9.68
C ALA A 62 12.09 -22.71 8.26
N ALA A 63 11.98 -21.88 7.21
CA ALA A 63 11.98 -22.39 5.85
C ALA A 63 13.42 -22.68 5.40
N VAL A 64 13.71 -23.96 5.11
CA VAL A 64 15.03 -24.43 4.64
C VAL A 64 15.35 -23.96 3.21
N TRP A 65 14.37 -23.40 2.49
CA TRP A 65 14.48 -23.06 1.07
C TRP A 65 13.70 -21.78 0.72
N SER A 66 14.05 -21.16 -0.42
CA SER A 66 13.49 -19.88 -0.86
C SER A 66 12.05 -20.02 -1.35
N GLN A 67 11.11 -19.30 -0.71
CA GLN A 67 9.69 -19.30 -1.08
C GLN A 67 9.34 -18.32 -2.22
N THR A 68 10.33 -17.60 -2.74
CA THR A 68 10.19 -16.77 -3.93
C THR A 68 10.25 -17.60 -5.22
N PRO A 69 9.72 -17.10 -6.34
CA PRO A 69 8.91 -15.89 -6.45
C PRO A 69 7.51 -16.04 -5.84
N TYR A 70 6.98 -14.95 -5.31
CA TYR A 70 5.59 -14.87 -4.85
C TYR A 70 4.65 -14.54 -6.02
N THR A 71 3.38 -14.89 -5.82
CA THR A 71 2.25 -14.44 -6.63
C THR A 71 1.33 -13.61 -5.76
N VAL A 72 1.02 -12.39 -6.19
CA VAL A 72 0.09 -11.48 -5.52
C VAL A 72 -1.19 -11.41 -6.33
N ILE A 73 -2.29 -11.83 -5.74
CA ILE A 73 -3.62 -11.80 -6.33
C ILE A 73 -4.41 -10.67 -5.68
N PHE A 74 -4.85 -9.71 -6.48
CA PHE A 74 -5.76 -8.66 -6.05
C PHE A 74 -7.20 -9.09 -6.32
N THR A 75 -8.04 -9.01 -5.29
CA THR A 75 -9.45 -9.41 -5.33
C THR A 75 -10.31 -8.26 -4.84
N CYS A 76 -11.40 -7.99 -5.53
CA CYS A 76 -12.41 -7.02 -5.14
C CYS A 76 -13.18 -7.52 -3.89
N LYS A 77 -13.86 -6.61 -3.18
CA LYS A 77 -14.67 -6.95 -2.00
C LYS A 77 -15.78 -8.00 -2.26
N ASN A 78 -16.25 -8.11 -3.50
CA ASN A 78 -17.24 -9.10 -3.93
C ASN A 78 -16.63 -10.48 -4.25
N GLY A 79 -15.31 -10.66 -4.10
CA GLY A 79 -14.61 -11.90 -4.44
C GLY A 79 -14.17 -12.00 -5.91
N LYS A 80 -14.50 -11.02 -6.76
CA LYS A 80 -14.04 -11.01 -8.16
C LYS A 80 -12.55 -10.69 -8.22
N GLN A 81 -11.80 -11.42 -9.05
CA GLN A 81 -10.39 -11.14 -9.29
C GLN A 81 -10.22 -9.80 -10.01
N PHE A 82 -9.44 -8.89 -9.41
CA PHE A 82 -9.04 -7.63 -10.02
C PHE A 82 -7.84 -7.82 -10.93
N GLY A 83 -6.83 -8.56 -10.46
CA GLY A 83 -5.65 -8.89 -11.25
C GLY A 83 -4.65 -9.74 -10.48
N VAL A 84 -3.68 -10.28 -11.21
CA VAL A 84 -2.65 -11.19 -10.69
C VAL A 84 -1.29 -10.69 -11.13
N LEU A 85 -0.34 -10.74 -10.21
CA LEU A 85 1.06 -10.46 -10.48
C LEU A 85 1.91 -11.63 -9.97
N SER A 86 2.50 -12.38 -10.90
CA SER A 86 3.42 -13.47 -10.61
C SER A 86 4.87 -13.00 -10.70
N GLY A 87 5.82 -13.81 -10.20
CA GLY A 87 7.23 -13.50 -10.31
C GLY A 87 7.73 -12.46 -9.30
N VAL A 88 6.97 -12.17 -8.24
CA VAL A 88 7.28 -11.11 -7.28
C VAL A 88 8.42 -11.56 -6.37
N GLN A 89 9.53 -10.83 -6.43
CA GLN A 89 10.70 -11.13 -5.60
C GLN A 89 10.52 -10.61 -4.17
N GLN A 90 11.31 -11.15 -3.25
CA GLN A 90 11.39 -10.62 -1.88
C GLN A 90 11.90 -9.17 -1.92
N GLY A 91 11.29 -8.31 -1.10
CA GLY A 91 11.56 -6.88 -1.02
C GLY A 91 10.96 -6.05 -2.16
N ALA A 92 10.33 -6.68 -3.16
CA ALA A 92 9.76 -5.98 -4.30
C ALA A 92 8.58 -5.09 -3.90
N THR A 93 8.41 -4.00 -4.66
CA THR A 93 7.22 -3.15 -4.60
C THR A 93 6.34 -3.47 -5.79
N VAL A 94 5.06 -3.75 -5.53
CA VAL A 94 4.06 -4.11 -6.54
C VAL A 94 2.86 -3.18 -6.44
N THR A 95 2.25 -2.89 -7.58
CA THR A 95 1.07 -2.01 -7.68
C THR A 95 -0.12 -2.78 -8.24
N ALA A 96 -1.33 -2.44 -7.81
CA ALA A 96 -2.54 -3.12 -8.29
C ALA A 96 -2.74 -2.94 -9.81
N LEU A 97 -2.49 -1.75 -10.37
CA LEU A 97 -2.66 -1.50 -11.80
C LEU A 97 -1.59 -2.16 -12.68
N SER A 98 -0.40 -2.46 -12.14
CA SER A 98 0.62 -3.23 -12.86
C SER A 98 0.26 -4.72 -13.05
N SER A 99 -0.73 -5.21 -12.30
CA SER A 99 -1.16 -6.61 -12.38
C SER A 99 -1.92 -6.90 -13.69
N SER A 100 -1.95 -8.17 -14.08
CA SER A 100 -2.70 -8.63 -15.25
C SER A 100 -4.11 -9.09 -14.84
N GLY A 101 -5.16 -8.52 -15.44
CA GLY A 101 -6.55 -8.88 -15.15
C GLY A 101 -7.56 -7.83 -15.61
N ASP A 102 -8.81 -7.96 -15.14
CA ASP A 102 -9.93 -7.08 -15.49
C ASP A 102 -9.73 -5.64 -15.00
N ARG A 103 -8.96 -5.45 -13.91
CA ARG A 103 -8.67 -4.15 -13.28
C ARG A 103 -9.93 -3.32 -12.97
N TYR A 104 -11.04 -4.00 -12.73
CA TYR A 104 -12.33 -3.40 -12.48
C TYR A 104 -13.07 -4.15 -11.37
N CYS A 105 -13.58 -3.38 -10.40
CA CYS A 105 -14.49 -3.88 -9.38
C CYS A 105 -15.89 -3.32 -9.63
N GLU A 106 -16.90 -4.18 -9.46
CA GLU A 106 -18.28 -3.71 -9.46
C GLU A 106 -18.53 -2.79 -8.27
N PRO A 107 -19.21 -1.65 -8.48
CA PRO A 107 -19.61 -0.80 -7.38
C PRO A 107 -20.54 -1.58 -6.44
N PRO A 108 -20.45 -1.37 -5.12
CA PRO A 108 -21.35 -2.03 -4.18
C PRO A 108 -22.78 -1.67 -4.56
N LYS A 109 -23.64 -2.66 -4.78
CA LYS A 109 -25.08 -2.44 -4.95
C LYS A 109 -25.56 -1.76 -3.68
N LYS A 110 -25.93 -0.48 -3.79
CA LYS A 110 -26.51 0.27 -2.68
C LYS A 110 -27.83 -0.42 -2.36
N ASN A 111 -27.87 -1.22 -1.31
CA ASN A 111 -29.12 -1.78 -0.82
C ASN A 111 -30.02 -0.59 -0.47
N GLU A 112 -31.07 -0.36 -1.24
CA GLU A 112 -32.04 0.73 -1.04
C GLU A 112 -32.87 0.59 0.26
N GLY A 113 -32.44 -0.27 1.20
CA GLY A 113 -33.16 -0.65 2.42
C GLY A 113 -32.74 0.05 3.71
N GLN A 114 -31.83 1.04 3.70
CA GLN A 114 -31.54 1.87 4.89
C GLN A 114 -32.01 3.31 4.68
N LYS A 115 -33.32 3.48 4.48
CA LYS A 115 -34.05 4.69 4.89
C LYS A 115 -34.78 4.38 6.19
N GLN A 116 -34.15 4.59 7.35
CA GLN A 116 -34.78 4.92 8.65
C GLN A 116 -33.78 4.67 9.80
N SER A 117 -33.01 5.69 10.17
CA SER A 117 -32.73 6.06 11.58
C SER A 117 -31.68 7.18 11.63
N SER A 118 -31.94 8.30 10.95
CA SER A 118 -31.31 9.58 11.28
C SER A 118 -32.38 10.65 11.13
N GLN A 119 -33.41 10.51 11.97
CA GLN A 119 -34.39 11.55 12.17
C GLN A 119 -34.93 11.40 13.59
N LYS A 120 -34.14 11.81 14.59
CA LYS A 120 -34.62 12.42 15.84
C LYS A 120 -33.43 12.94 16.67
N GLU A 121 -32.91 14.09 16.29
CA GLU A 121 -32.34 15.03 17.26
C GLU A 121 -32.57 16.47 16.75
N ASP A 122 -33.84 16.80 16.55
CA ASP A 122 -34.35 18.15 16.84
C ASP A 122 -34.57 18.17 18.38
N GLN A 123 -34.31 19.19 19.18
CA GLN A 123 -34.31 20.63 18.94
C GLN A 123 -33.88 21.34 20.24
N ALA A 124 -33.42 22.60 20.10
CA ALA A 124 -33.24 23.67 21.11
C ALA A 124 -31.75 23.99 21.39
N SER A 125 -31.22 25.20 21.20
CA SER A 125 -31.80 26.53 20.93
C SER A 125 -30.63 27.50 20.57
N PRO A 126 -30.73 28.83 20.69
CA PRO A 126 -30.81 29.78 19.59
C PRO A 126 -29.57 30.69 19.44
N PHE A 127 -29.41 31.28 18.25
CA PHE A 127 -28.81 32.60 18.00
C PHE A 127 -27.54 33.01 18.79
N ALA A 128 -26.40 33.05 18.07
CA ALA A 128 -25.42 34.12 18.25
C ALA A 128 -24.83 34.51 16.87
N PRO A 129 -24.92 35.79 16.45
CA PRO A 129 -24.39 36.25 15.19
C PRO A 129 -22.97 36.80 15.30
N SER A 130 -22.28 36.72 14.16
CA SER A 130 -21.22 37.63 13.66
C SER A 130 -19.87 37.73 14.39
N SER A 131 -18.82 37.39 13.64
CA SER A 131 -17.65 38.23 13.26
C SER A 131 -16.33 37.44 13.36
N PRO A 132 -15.21 37.96 12.84
CA PRO A 132 -14.99 38.53 11.52
C PRO A 132 -13.80 37.84 10.82
N PHE A 133 -13.68 38.09 9.52
CA PHE A 133 -12.47 37.94 8.70
C PHE A 133 -11.15 38.04 9.50
N GLU A 134 -10.35 36.98 9.47
CA GLU A 134 -8.93 37.08 9.74
C GLU A 134 -8.17 36.72 8.45
N ASN A 135 -7.45 37.72 7.97
CA ASN A 135 -6.82 37.77 6.66
C ASN A 135 -5.65 36.78 6.57
N GLU A 136 -5.62 35.99 5.50
CA GLU A 136 -4.42 35.29 5.05
C GLU A 136 -3.33 36.31 4.66
N PRO A 137 -2.08 36.18 5.14
CA PRO A 137 -0.96 36.87 4.55
C PRO A 137 -0.59 36.23 3.20
N PRO A 138 -0.40 37.02 2.12
CA PRO A 138 0.10 36.52 0.85
C PRO A 138 1.58 36.14 1.00
N GLY A 139 1.84 34.85 1.18
CA GLY A 139 3.18 34.27 1.17
C GLY A 139 3.74 34.22 -0.25
N SER A 140 4.83 34.97 -0.44
CA SER A 140 5.60 35.16 -1.67
C SER A 140 5.73 33.94 -2.58
N VAL A 141 5.33 34.17 -3.83
CA VAL A 141 5.75 33.41 -5.01
C VAL A 141 7.26 33.62 -5.18
N GLY A 142 8.06 32.59 -4.88
CA GLY A 142 9.48 32.56 -5.21
C GLY A 142 9.68 32.36 -6.72
N PRO A 143 10.70 32.98 -7.33
CA PRO A 143 10.98 32.82 -8.75
C PRO A 143 11.44 31.41 -9.10
N ALA A 144 11.04 31.00 -10.30
CA ALA A 144 11.41 29.76 -10.96
C ALA A 144 12.93 29.63 -11.12
N ASP A 145 13.49 28.48 -10.75
CA ASP A 145 14.79 28.04 -11.24
C ASP A 145 14.61 27.37 -12.62
N PRO A 146 15.24 27.90 -13.67
CA PRO A 146 15.33 27.25 -14.95
C PRO A 146 16.53 26.30 -14.97
N SER A 147 16.42 25.27 -15.82
CA SER A 147 17.57 24.66 -16.49
C SER A 147 18.44 23.69 -15.68
N SER A 148 18.13 22.40 -15.78
CA SER A 148 19.16 21.39 -16.05
C SER A 148 18.55 20.15 -16.70
N SER A 149 18.59 20.15 -18.03
CA SER A 149 18.59 18.97 -18.89
C SER A 149 19.72 19.21 -19.91
N PRO A 150 20.35 18.22 -20.58
CA PRO A 150 20.14 16.76 -20.50
C PRO A 150 21.48 15.99 -20.32
N GLY A 151 21.39 14.74 -19.87
CA GLY A 151 22.48 13.77 -20.01
C GLY A 151 21.96 12.55 -20.74
N ASP A 152 22.03 12.56 -22.07
CA ASP A 152 21.70 11.40 -22.90
C ASP A 152 22.82 10.35 -22.81
N PRO A 153 22.54 9.09 -22.42
CA PRO A 153 23.49 8.00 -22.59
C PRO A 153 23.53 7.55 -24.06
N ILE A 154 24.74 7.62 -24.62
CA ILE A 154 25.11 7.12 -25.94
C ILE A 154 24.90 5.60 -25.99
N TRP A 155 23.94 5.14 -26.79
CA TRP A 155 23.84 3.74 -27.21
C TRP A 155 24.60 3.57 -28.53
N GLY A 156 25.75 2.90 -28.48
CA GLY A 156 26.44 2.40 -29.67
C GLY A 156 25.85 1.03 -30.09
N PRO A 157 25.65 0.78 -31.40
CA PRO A 157 25.23 -0.53 -31.92
C PRO A 157 26.43 -1.51 -32.09
N PRO A 158 26.16 -2.79 -32.43
CA PRO A 158 26.66 -4.01 -31.77
C PRO A 158 28.09 -4.47 -32.14
#